data_AF-A0A2S6S2H9-F1
#
_entry.id   AF-A0A2S6S2H9-F1
#
_cell.length_a   1.000
_cell.length_b   1.000
_cell.length_c   1.000
_cell.angle_alpha   90.00
_cell.angle_beta   90.00
_cell.angle_gamma   90.00
#
_symmetry.space_group_name_H-M   'P 1'
#
loop_
_entity.id
_entity.type
_entity.pdbx_description
1 polymer ?
#
loop_
_entity_poly.entity_id
_entity_poly.type
_entity_poly.pdbx_seq_one_letter_code
_entity_poly.pdbx_strand_id
1 'polypeptide(L)'
;MRINIVNLDKDNWILTKFARKLHYNLNRAGHTVFISKKAKKNVDINHYIIFLFQKENKESYFLNTINTTMLTHVNDNFRYNKI
;
A
#
# COMPACT_ATOMS: atom_id res chain seq x y z
N MET A 1 9.01 -12.13 -8.32
CA MET A 1 7.78 -11.91 -7.53
C MET A 1 6.85 -10.97 -8.28
N ARG A 2 5.55 -11.16 -8.09
CA ARG A 2 4.46 -10.28 -8.55
C ARG A 2 4.03 -9.41 -7.39
N ILE A 3 4.21 -8.11 -7.51
CA ILE A 3 3.99 -7.14 -6.42
C ILE A 3 2.94 -6.13 -6.87
N ASN A 4 1.89 -5.92 -6.08
CA ASN A 4 0.92 -4.86 -6.29
C ASN A 4 1.11 -3.78 -5.24
N ILE A 5 1.49 -2.58 -5.67
CA ILE A 5 1.51 -1.39 -4.84
C ILE A 5 0.10 -0.78 -4.85
N VAL A 6 -0.58 -0.84 -3.71
CA VAL A 6 -1.90 -0.27 -3.51
C VAL A 6 -1.72 1.19 -3.08
N ASN A 7 -1.92 2.12 -4.02
CA ASN A 7 -1.83 3.55 -3.79
C ASN A 7 -3.24 4.16 -3.79
N LEU A 8 -3.70 4.61 -2.62
CA LEU A 8 -5.02 5.22 -2.44
C LEU A 8 -5.03 6.74 -2.61
N ASP A 9 -3.85 7.33 -2.82
CA ASP A 9 -3.70 8.76 -3.05
C ASP A 9 -4.49 9.21 -4.28
N LYS A 10 -5.27 10.29 -4.13
CA LYS A 10 -6.18 10.78 -5.18
C LYS A 10 -5.53 11.85 -6.08
N ASP A 11 -4.47 12.52 -5.61
CA ASP A 11 -4.02 13.78 -6.21
C ASP A 11 -2.55 13.79 -6.68
N ASN A 12 -1.96 12.63 -6.95
CA ASN A 12 -0.55 12.50 -7.35
C ASN A 12 0.43 13.19 -6.37
N TRP A 13 0.07 13.24 -5.09
CA TRP A 13 0.87 13.83 -4.03
C TRP A 13 2.07 12.95 -3.67
N ILE A 14 2.70 13.24 -2.54
CA ILE A 14 3.95 12.63 -2.10
C ILE A 14 3.90 11.09 -2.06
N LEU A 15 2.74 10.48 -1.75
CA LEU A 15 2.56 9.03 -1.74
C LEU A 15 2.66 8.42 -3.12
N THR A 16 2.06 9.09 -4.10
CA THR A 16 2.19 8.67 -5.50
C THR A 16 3.64 8.76 -5.97
N LYS A 17 4.40 9.76 -5.52
CA LYS A 17 5.85 9.85 -5.80
C LYS A 17 6.61 8.65 -5.22
N PHE A 18 6.31 8.24 -3.99
CA PHE A 18 6.88 7.04 -3.39
C PHE A 18 6.49 5.76 -4.15
N ALA A 19 5.20 5.60 -4.48
CA ALA A 19 4.70 4.46 -5.24
C ALA A 19 5.42 4.31 -6.58
N ARG A 20 5.60 5.41 -7.32
CA ARG A 20 6.31 5.42 -8.61
C ARG A 20 7.80 5.08 -8.46
N LYS A 21 8.48 5.64 -7.46
CA LYS A 21 9.89 5.34 -7.20
C LYS A 21 10.09 3.88 -6.77
N LEU A 22 9.22 3.35 -5.92
CA LEU A 22 9.25 1.95 -5.50
C LEU A 22 9.01 1.01 -6.69
N HIS A 23 7.98 1.29 -7.50
CA HIS A 23 7.70 0.55 -8.73
C HIS A 23 8.91 0.50 -9.67
N TYR A 24 9.56 1.64 -9.91
CA TYR A 24 10.74 1.71 -10.77
C TYR A 24 11.87 0.82 -10.26
N ASN A 25 12.22 0.91 -8.97
CA ASN A 25 13.34 0.15 -8.42
C ASN A 25 13.03 -1.36 -8.32
N LEU A 26 11.81 -1.74 -7.96
CA LEU A 26 11.41 -3.14 -7.90
C LEU A 26 11.37 -3.80 -9.29
N ASN A 27 10.92 -3.07 -10.33
CA ASN A 27 11.01 -3.58 -11.70
C ASN A 27 12.47 -3.73 -12.14
N ARG A 28 13.35 -2.78 -11.82
CA ARG A 28 14.79 -2.91 -12.10
C ARG A 28 15.45 -4.07 -11.37
N ALA A 29 14.93 -4.47 -10.23
CA ALA A 29 15.36 -5.66 -9.50
C ALA A 29 14.79 -6.99 -10.07
N GLY A 30 14.06 -6.95 -11.19
CA GLY A 30 13.53 -8.14 -11.86
C GLY A 30 12.17 -8.62 -11.34
N HIS A 31 11.44 -7.79 -10.60
CA HIS A 31 10.07 -8.11 -10.18
C HIS A 31 9.03 -7.64 -11.21
N THR A 32 7.87 -8.29 -11.23
CA THR A 32 6.70 -7.80 -11.97
C THR A 32 5.88 -6.93 -11.04
N VAL A 33 5.86 -5.62 -11.26
CA VAL A 33 5.23 -4.67 -10.34
C VAL A 33 4.03 -3.99 -10.98
N PHE A 34 2.96 -3.83 -10.20
CA PHE A 34 1.76 -3.09 -10.57
C PHE A 34 1.55 -1.94 -9.58
N ILE A 35 1.00 -0.83 -10.04
CA ILE A 35 0.42 0.20 -9.17
C ILE A 35 -1.08 0.20 -9.43
N SER A 36 -1.89 0.13 -8.37
CA SER A 36 -3.34 0.20 -8.50
C SER A 36 -4.01 0.78 -7.26
N LYS A 37 -5.29 1.15 -7.38
CA LYS A 37 -6.10 1.65 -6.25
C LYS A 37 -6.69 0.53 -5.39
N LYS A 38 -6.51 -0.74 -5.76
CA LYS A 38 -7.12 -1.90 -5.08
C LYS A 38 -6.12 -3.02 -4.92
N ALA A 39 -6.30 -3.85 -3.90
CA ALA A 39 -5.51 -5.07 -3.76
C ALA A 39 -5.80 -6.03 -4.93
N LYS A 40 -4.86 -6.95 -5.19
CA LYS A 40 -5.01 -8.02 -6.19
C LYS A 40 -4.92 -9.38 -5.52
N LYS A 41 -5.74 -10.33 -5.97
CA LYS A 41 -5.73 -11.72 -5.45
C LYS A 41 -4.54 -12.54 -5.98
N ASN A 42 -4.09 -12.26 -7.21
CA ASN A 42 -3.09 -13.07 -7.92
C ASN A 42 -1.70 -12.42 -7.94
N VAL A 43 -1.22 -12.04 -6.75
CA VAL A 43 0.11 -11.45 -6.54
C VAL A 43 0.71 -12.02 -5.26
N ASP A 44 2.03 -12.04 -5.16
CA ASP A 44 2.72 -12.52 -3.97
C ASP A 44 2.59 -11.50 -2.82
N ILE A 45 2.64 -10.21 -3.17
CA ILE A 45 2.59 -9.09 -2.22
C ILE A 45 1.54 -8.06 -2.64
N ASN A 46 0.67 -7.67 -1.71
CA ASN A 46 -0.03 -6.39 -1.74
C ASN A 46 0.67 -5.43 -0.76
N HIS A 47 1.34 -4.40 -1.31
CA HIS A 47 2.01 -3.37 -0.54
C HIS A 47 1.18 -2.10 -0.53
N TYR A 48 0.61 -1.78 0.63
CA TYR A 48 -0.31 -0.67 0.81
C TYR A 48 0.45 0.60 1.20
N ILE A 49 0.27 1.67 0.42
CA ILE A 49 0.77 3.01 0.74
C ILE A 49 -0.45 3.85 1.11
N ILE A 50 -0.60 4.16 2.39
CA ILE A 50 -1.83 4.74 2.94
C ILE A 50 -1.60 5.90 3.90
N PHE A 51 -2.56 6.81 3.91
CA PHE A 51 -2.82 7.72 5.03
C PHE A 51 -3.76 7.00 6.02
N LEU A 52 -3.19 6.54 7.13
CA LEU A 52 -3.83 6.14 8.39
C LEU A 52 -4.93 5.06 8.51
N PHE A 53 -5.72 4.66 7.51
CA PHE A 53 -7.01 3.99 7.85
C PHE A 53 -7.37 2.70 7.11
N GLN A 54 -6.45 1.76 6.94
CA GLN A 54 -6.82 0.48 6.32
C GLN A 54 -7.01 -0.67 7.31
N LYS A 55 -6.64 -0.51 8.58
CA LYS A 55 -6.29 -1.64 9.46
C LYS A 55 -7.37 -2.19 10.38
N GLU A 56 -8.66 -1.99 10.10
CA GLU A 56 -9.72 -2.51 10.99
C GLU A 56 -10.59 -3.62 10.39
N ASN A 57 -10.70 -3.75 9.06
CA ASN A 57 -11.52 -4.81 8.45
C ASN A 57 -10.67 -5.92 7.79
N LYS A 58 -10.64 -7.10 8.41
CA LYS A 58 -9.94 -8.30 7.92
C LYS A 58 -10.41 -8.75 6.53
N GLU A 59 -11.66 -8.49 6.17
CA GLU A 59 -12.24 -8.84 4.86
C GLU A 59 -11.64 -8.03 3.70
N SER A 60 -10.99 -6.90 4.01
CA SER A 60 -10.34 -6.05 3.00
C SER A 60 -8.99 -6.60 2.51
N TYR A 61 -8.53 -7.73 3.06
CA TYR A 61 -7.24 -8.32 2.77
C TYR A 61 -7.38 -9.69 2.11
N PHE A 62 -6.58 -9.94 1.07
CA PHE A 62 -6.48 -11.26 0.48
C PHE A 62 -5.55 -12.13 1.31
N LEU A 63 -6.11 -13.16 1.95
CA LEU A 63 -5.40 -14.08 2.86
C LEU A 63 -4.32 -14.92 2.16
N ASN A 64 -4.43 -15.10 0.85
CA ASN A 64 -3.46 -15.83 0.03
C ASN A 64 -2.26 -14.97 -0.42
N THR A 65 -2.14 -13.74 0.09
CA THR A 65 -1.09 -12.79 -0.29
C THR A 65 -0.42 -12.22 0.95
N ILE A 66 0.85 -11.82 0.83
CA ILE A 66 1.52 -11.08 1.89
C ILE A 66 1.04 -9.63 1.83
N ASN A 67 0.39 -9.16 2.90
CA ASN A 67 -0.12 -7.80 3.01
C ASN A 67 0.85 -6.96 3.85
N THR A 68 1.51 -6.00 3.23
CA THR A 68 2.48 -5.10 3.89
C THR A 68 2.02 -3.65 3.79
N THR A 69 2.40 -2.79 4.72
CA THR A 69 1.93 -1.40 4.73
C THR A 69 3.06 -0.43 5.02
N MET A 70 3.12 0.65 4.25
CA MET A 70 3.87 1.86 4.57
C MET A 70 2.91 2.91 5.14
N LEU A 71 3.10 3.27 6.41
CA LEU A 71 2.37 4.32 7.10
C LEU A 71 3.21 5.60 7.06
N THR A 72 2.68 6.66 6.44
CA THR A 72 3.44 7.89 6.21
C THR A 72 3.07 9.05 7.13
N HIS A 73 1.86 9.05 7.67
CA HIS A 73 1.43 9.96 8.71
C HIS A 73 0.56 9.20 9.69
N VAL A 74 0.73 9.47 10.98
CA VAL A 74 -0.21 9.11 12.04
C VAL A 74 -0.70 10.45 12.59
N ASN A 75 -1.99 10.77 12.44
CA ASN A 75 -2.54 12.01 12.99
C ASN A 75 -2.75 11.77 14.48
N ASP A 76 -1.89 12.35 15.33
CA ASP A 76 -1.88 12.09 16.76
C ASP A 76 -3.18 12.53 17.45
N ASN A 77 -3.89 13.53 16.91
CA ASN A 77 -5.21 13.94 17.42
C ASN A 77 -6.25 12.81 17.36
N PHE A 78 -6.11 11.86 16.42
CA PHE A 78 -7.00 10.71 16.34
C PHE A 78 -6.58 9.58 17.30
N ARG A 79 -5.30 9.53 17.70
CA ARG A 79 -4.75 8.55 18.63
C ARG A 79 -5.20 8.85 20.07
N TYR A 80 -5.29 10.14 20.44
CA TYR A 80 -5.78 10.58 21.74
C TYR A 80 -7.25 10.23 22.00
N ASN A 81 -8.10 10.19 20.96
CA ASN A 81 -9.52 9.85 21.12
C ASN A 81 -9.80 8.33 21.20
N LYS A 82 -8.77 7.49 21.12
CA LYS A 82 -8.88 6.02 21.20
C LYS A 82 -8.13 5.42 22.41
N ILE A 83 -7.61 6.24 23.32
CA ILE A 83 -7.05 5.81 24.62
C ILE A 83 -8.01 6.24 25.72
#